data_AF-A0A4V1K255-F1
#
_entry.id   AF-A0A4V1K255-F1
#
_cell.length_a   1.000
_cell.length_b   1.000
_cell.length_c   1.000
_cell.angle_alpha   90.00
_cell.angle_beta   90.00
_cell.angle_gamma   90.00
#
_symmetry.space_group_name_H-M   'P 1'
#
loop_
_entity.id
_entity.type
_entity.pdbx_description
1 polymer ?
#
loop_
_entity_poly.entity_id
_entity_poly.type
_entity_poly.pdbx_seq_one_letter_code
_entity_poly.pdbx_strand_id
1 'polypeptide(L)'
;MVDKSHCHTEIIKIERVMIQRYIEQLKHNIISIRDIYIRKAVDYIYDHLEEDMSILDIPILIGFNSQNYFTTQYKKYTGLSPKGFREKKSDKYSIGIKNNIWLIL
;
A
#
# COMPACT_ATOMS: atom_id res chain seq x y z
N MET A 1 -22.97 -17.92 47.46
CA MET A 1 -22.45 -16.55 47.33
C MET A 1 -21.40 -16.59 46.23
N VAL A 2 -21.64 -15.95 45.08
CA VAL A 2 -20.66 -15.94 43.97
C VAL A 2 -19.49 -15.05 44.38
N ASP A 3 -18.27 -15.60 44.35
CA ASP A 3 -17.05 -14.90 44.69
C ASP A 3 -16.83 -13.73 43.72
N LYS A 4 -16.81 -12.50 44.26
CA LYS A 4 -16.59 -11.26 43.49
C LYS A 4 -15.25 -11.26 42.75
N SER A 5 -14.26 -12.01 43.24
CA SER A 5 -12.95 -12.19 42.58
C SER A 5 -13.06 -12.88 41.21
N HIS A 6 -13.92 -13.90 41.11
CA HIS A 6 -14.14 -14.65 39.88
C HIS A 6 -14.81 -13.78 38.80
N CYS A 7 -15.80 -12.97 39.20
CA CYS A 7 -16.46 -12.02 38.30
C CYS A 7 -15.49 -10.93 37.79
N HIS A 8 -14.62 -10.41 38.66
CA HIS A 8 -13.64 -9.39 38.26
C HIS A 8 -12.63 -9.93 37.24
N THR A 9 -12.19 -11.19 37.41
CA THR A 9 -11.27 -11.86 36.49
C THR A 9 -11.91 -12.08 35.11
N GLU A 10 -13.18 -12.49 35.06
CA GLU A 10 -13.90 -12.65 33.79
C GLU A 10 -14.15 -11.30 33.09
N ILE A 11 -14.41 -10.22 33.84
CA ILE A 11 -14.53 -8.86 33.26
C ILE A 11 -13.21 -8.42 32.61
N ILE A 12 -12.07 -8.56 33.31
CA ILE A 12 -10.74 -8.19 32.77
C ILE A 12 -10.42 -9.02 31.51
N LYS A 13 -10.81 -10.29 31.49
CA LYS A 13 -10.62 -11.17 30.33
C LYS A 13 -11.45 -10.71 29.13
N ILE A 14 -12.71 -10.35 29.35
CA ILE A 14 -13.59 -9.80 28.31
C ILE A 14 -13.03 -8.47 27.79
N GLU A 15 -12.58 -7.57 28.66
CA GLU A 15 -11.97 -6.29 28.26
C GLU A 15 -10.75 -6.51 27.35
N ARG A 16 -9.85 -7.42 27.71
CA ARG A 16 -8.68 -7.76 26.87
C ARG A 16 -9.10 -8.29 25.49
N VAL A 17 -10.06 -9.21 25.45
CA VAL A 17 -10.53 -9.80 24.19
C VAL A 17 -11.19 -8.75 23.30
N MET A 18 -11.98 -7.85 23.88
CA MET A 18 -12.65 -6.77 23.15
C MET A 18 -11.64 -5.77 22.58
N ILE A 19 -10.68 -5.32 23.39
CA ILE A 19 -9.61 -4.41 22.96
C ILE A 19 -8.79 -5.07 21.85
N GLN A 20 -8.40 -6.35 22.03
CA GLN A 20 -7.63 -7.08 21.03
C GLN A 20 -8.38 -7.17 19.70
N ARG A 21 -9.67 -7.53 19.73
CA ARG A 21 -10.49 -7.66 18.52
C ARG A 21 -10.65 -6.32 17.80
N TYR A 22 -10.83 -5.23 18.54
CA TYR A 22 -10.88 -3.88 17.98
C TYR A 22 -9.56 -3.51 17.30
N ILE A 23 -8.42 -3.78 17.93
CA ILE A 23 -7.10 -3.54 17.34
C ILE A 23 -6.92 -4.32 16.03
N GLU A 24 -7.32 -5.59 15.99
CA GLU A 24 -7.22 -6.40 14.77
C GLU A 24 -8.13 -5.89 13.64
N GLN A 25 -9.35 -5.45 13.96
CA GLN A 25 -10.24 -4.82 12.99
C GLN A 25 -9.66 -3.51 12.44
N LEU A 26 -9.07 -2.68 13.31
CA LEU A 26 -8.38 -1.46 12.89
C LEU A 26 -7.20 -1.77 11.97
N LYS A 27 -6.36 -2.75 12.32
CA LYS A 27 -5.24 -3.16 11.46
C LYS A 27 -5.71 -3.56 10.07
N HIS A 28 -6.77 -4.36 9.97
CA HIS A 28 -7.34 -4.79 8.69
C HIS A 28 -7.82 -3.59 7.86
N ASN A 29 -8.52 -2.64 8.50
CA ASN A 29 -8.99 -1.42 7.82
C ASN A 29 -7.80 -0.58 7.31
N ILE A 30 -6.79 -0.34 8.14
CA ILE A 30 -5.63 0.47 7.73
C ILE A 30 -4.79 -0.26 6.65
N ILE A 31 -4.70 -1.60 6.67
CA ILE A 31 -4.08 -2.37 5.58
C ILE A 31 -4.87 -2.18 4.28
N SER A 32 -6.20 -2.30 4.32
CA SER A 32 -7.07 -2.12 3.15
C SER A 32 -6.94 -0.70 2.55
N ILE A 33 -6.93 0.34 3.39
CA ILE A 33 -6.71 1.72 2.95
C ILE A 33 -5.32 1.87 2.30
N ARG A 34 -4.28 1.28 2.89
CA ARG A 34 -2.92 1.31 2.34
C ARG A 34 -2.83 0.62 0.98
N ASP A 35 -3.49 -0.52 0.79
CA ASP A 35 -3.55 -1.22 -0.49
C ASP A 35 -4.21 -0.35 -1.57
N ILE A 36 -5.27 0.39 -1.23
CA ILE A 36 -5.92 1.35 -2.14
C ILE A 36 -4.91 2.41 -2.59
N TYR A 37 -4.13 2.98 -1.67
CA TYR A 37 -3.13 3.99 -2.02
C TYR A 37 -1.97 3.44 -2.83
N ILE A 38 -1.54 2.20 -2.58
CA ILE A 38 -0.51 1.56 -3.42
C ILE A 38 -1.02 1.31 -4.83
N ARG A 39 -2.29 0.90 -5.01
CA ARG A 39 -2.88 0.78 -6.34
C ARG A 39 -2.91 2.11 -7.08
N LYS A 40 -3.40 3.16 -6.41
CA LYS A 40 -3.37 4.52 -6.98
C LYS A 40 -1.95 4.96 -7.38
N ALA A 41 -0.94 4.61 -6.59
CA ALA A 41 0.44 4.91 -6.92
C ALA A 41 0.92 4.18 -8.19
N VAL A 42 0.54 2.92 -8.35
CA VAL A 42 0.87 2.13 -9.55
C VAL A 42 0.22 2.75 -10.78
N ASP A 43 -1.08 3.04 -10.70
CA ASP A 43 -1.85 3.64 -11.80
C ASP A 43 -1.24 4.99 -12.18
N TYR A 44 -0.96 5.84 -11.19
CA TYR A 44 -0.35 7.14 -11.40
C TYR A 44 1.05 7.05 -12.04
N ILE A 45 1.91 6.14 -11.58
CA ILE A 45 3.24 5.93 -12.19
C ILE A 45 3.11 5.42 -13.63
N TYR A 46 2.09 4.62 -13.92
CA TYR A 46 1.83 4.07 -15.24
C TYR A 46 1.34 5.14 -16.24
N ASP A 47 0.48 6.04 -15.79
CA ASP A 47 -0.07 7.13 -16.62
C ASP A 47 0.98 8.22 -16.94
N HIS A 48 2.03 8.34 -16.12
CA HIS A 48 3.07 9.38 -16.24
C HIS A 48 4.48 8.79 -16.46
N LEU A 49 4.59 7.71 -17.25
CA LEU A 49 5.87 7.01 -17.49
C LEU A 49 6.91 7.86 -18.23
N GLU A 50 6.46 8.74 -19.13
CA GLU A 50 7.31 9.57 -20.00
C GLU A 50 7.61 10.96 -19.40
N GLU A 51 7.01 11.28 -18.26
CA GLU A 51 7.21 12.56 -17.59
C GLU A 51 8.42 12.52 -16.66
N ASP A 52 9.16 13.63 -16.61
CA ASP A 52 10.32 13.80 -15.73
C ASP A 52 9.91 14.12 -14.28
N MET A 53 8.87 13.42 -13.80
CA MET A 53 8.26 13.67 -12.50
C MET A 53 9.07 12.98 -11.40
N SER A 54 9.37 13.69 -10.32
CA SER A 54 10.04 13.10 -9.17
C SER A 54 9.21 12.00 -8.50
N ILE A 55 9.76 10.80 -8.47
CA ILE A 55 9.20 9.63 -7.74
C ILE A 55 9.11 9.90 -6.22
N LEU A 56 9.85 10.91 -5.73
CA LEU A 56 9.87 11.31 -4.33
C LEU A 56 8.62 12.09 -3.91
N ASP A 57 7.90 12.68 -4.86
CA ASP A 57 6.70 13.48 -4.56
C ASP A 57 5.42 12.63 -4.57
N ILE A 58 5.45 11.48 -5.25
CA ILE A 58 4.32 10.57 -5.39
C ILE A 58 3.73 10.18 -4.02
N PRO A 59 4.53 9.81 -3.00
CA PRO A 59 3.98 9.34 -1.73
C PRO A 59 3.21 10.43 -0.99
N ILE A 60 3.68 11.68 -1.08
CA ILE A 60 3.02 12.83 -0.46
C ILE A 60 1.67 13.06 -1.15
N LEU A 61 1.63 13.05 -2.49
CA LEU A 61 0.42 13.26 -3.29
C LEU A 61 -0.69 12.23 -3.00
N ILE A 62 -0.31 10.98 -2.75
CA ILE A 62 -1.24 9.88 -2.50
C ILE A 62 -1.51 9.66 -1.00
N GLY A 63 -1.02 10.50 -0.09
CA GLY A 63 -1.34 10.42 1.34
C GLY A 63 -0.47 9.46 2.18
N PHE A 64 0.73 9.13 1.73
CA PHE A 64 1.77 8.50 2.56
C PHE A 64 2.58 9.56 3.30
N ASN A 65 2.74 9.35 4.62
CA ASN A 65 3.53 10.23 5.47
C ASN A 65 5.04 9.94 5.45
N SER A 66 5.50 8.92 4.70
CA SER A 66 6.91 8.51 4.66
C SER A 66 7.27 7.84 3.34
N GLN A 67 8.31 8.38 2.69
CA GLN A 67 8.90 7.85 1.46
C GLN A 67 9.41 6.41 1.63
N ASN A 68 10.08 6.14 2.74
CA ASN A 68 10.66 4.83 3.03
C ASN A 68 9.57 3.79 3.19
N TYR A 69 8.54 4.10 3.99
CA TYR A 69 7.42 3.20 4.20
C TYR A 69 6.66 2.92 2.89
N PHE A 70 6.39 3.97 2.10
CA PHE A 70 5.83 3.83 0.76
C PHE A 70 6.67 2.87 -0.10
N THR A 71 7.98 3.11 -0.19
CA THR A 71 8.88 2.31 -1.03
C THR A 71 8.86 0.83 -0.62
N THR A 72 8.84 0.54 0.68
CA THR A 72 8.72 -0.83 1.18
C THR A 72 7.38 -1.47 0.82
N GLN A 73 6.26 -0.76 1.02
CA GLN A 73 4.93 -1.29 0.70
C GLN A 73 4.73 -1.47 -0.81
N TYR A 74 5.15 -0.49 -1.61
CA TYR A 74 5.11 -0.54 -3.06
C TYR A 74 5.91 -1.71 -3.61
N LYS A 75 7.12 -1.94 -3.09
CA LYS A 75 7.95 -3.09 -3.46
C LYS A 75 7.33 -4.41 -3.02
N LYS A 76 6.70 -4.47 -1.85
CA LYS A 76 5.98 -5.66 -1.41
C LYS A 76 4.81 -6.00 -2.34
N TYR A 77 4.12 -4.99 -2.85
CA TYR A 77 2.96 -5.15 -3.75
C TYR A 77 3.36 -5.46 -5.19
N THR A 78 4.34 -4.73 -5.75
CA THR A 78 4.71 -4.81 -7.18
C THR A 78 5.94 -5.68 -7.46
N GLY A 79 6.70 -6.04 -6.42
CA GLY A 79 8.01 -6.69 -6.52
C GLY A 79 9.18 -5.74 -6.85
N LEU A 80 8.91 -4.48 -7.20
CA LEU A 80 9.92 -3.50 -7.64
C LEU A 80 9.84 -2.23 -6.80
N SER A 81 10.95 -1.49 -6.70
CA SER A 81 10.86 -0.11 -6.19
C SER A 81 10.05 0.74 -7.19
N PRO A 82 9.42 1.85 -6.75
CA PRO A 82 8.74 2.78 -7.65
C PRO A 82 9.62 3.22 -8.83
N LYS A 83 10.91 3.50 -8.57
CA LYS A 83 11.92 3.81 -9.60
C LYS A 83 12.17 2.65 -10.56
N GLY A 84 12.46 1.46 -10.03
CA GLY A 84 12.68 0.29 -10.87
C GLY A 84 11.44 -0.14 -11.67
N PHE A 85 10.24 0.16 -11.17
CA PHE A 85 8.99 -0.05 -11.91
C PHE A 85 8.89 0.89 -13.11
N ARG A 86 9.18 2.19 -12.94
CA ARG A 86 9.18 3.16 -14.03
C ARG A 86 10.22 2.82 -15.10
N GLU A 87 11.46 2.57 -14.71
CA GLU A 87 12.57 2.23 -15.63
C GLU A 87 12.21 1.01 -16.49
N LYS A 88 11.77 -0.09 -15.85
CA LYS A 88 11.40 -1.33 -16.54
C LYS A 88 10.23 -1.15 -17.53
N LYS A 89 9.30 -0.25 -17.23
CA LYS A 89 8.11 -0.01 -18.06
C LYS A 89 8.42 0.93 -19.22
N SER A 90 9.19 2.00 -18.98
CA SER A 90 9.65 2.90 -20.04
C SER A 90 10.51 2.16 -21.09
N ASP A 91 11.37 1.22 -20.66
CA ASP A 91 12.14 0.38 -21.58
C ASP A 91 11.23 -0.48 -22.48
N LYS A 92 10.27 -1.20 -21.89
CA LYS A 92 9.33 -2.04 -22.65
C LYS A 92 8.42 -1.22 -23.56
N TYR A 93 7.97 -0.05 -23.10
CA TYR A 93 7.12 0.84 -23.87
C TYR A 93 7.88 1.40 -25.08
N SER A 94 9.10 1.91 -24.87
CA SER A 94 10.01 2.36 -25.92
C SER A 94 10.31 1.27 -26.97
N ILE A 95 10.51 0.03 -26.53
CA ILE A 95 10.69 -1.12 -27.44
C ILE A 95 9.39 -1.40 -28.22
N GLY A 96 8.23 -1.33 -27.57
CA GLY A 96 6.93 -1.53 -28.20
C GLY A 96 6.60 -0.47 -29.27
N ILE A 97 6.91 0.79 -29.00
CA ILE A 97 6.77 1.90 -29.96
C ILE A 97 7.73 1.70 -31.14
N LYS A 98 9.01 1.41 -30.88
CA LYS A 98 10.01 1.15 -31.94
C LYS A 98 9.65 -0.06 -32.81
N ASN A 99 8.95 -1.04 -32.25
CA ASN A 99 8.51 -2.23 -32.97
C ASN A 99 7.10 -2.09 -33.58
N ASN A 100 6.46 -0.91 -33.54
CA ASN A 100 5.12 -0.64 -34.06
C ASN A 100 4.02 -1.64 -33.59
N ILE A 101 4.18 -2.27 -32.43
CA ILE A 101 3.23 -3.31 -31.96
C ILE A 101 1.94 -2.67 -31.39
N TRP A 102 2.04 -1.42 -30.91
CA TRP A 102 0.93 -0.70 -30.27
C TRP A 102 0.19 0.26 -31.20
N LEU A 103 0.63 0.43 -32.46
CA LEU A 103 -0.03 1.27 -33.47
C LEU A 103 -1.06 0.51 -34.32
N ILE A 104 -1.29 -0.78 -34.04
CA ILE A 104 -2.16 -1.67 -34.83
C ILE A 104 -3.27 -2.32 -33.97
N LEU A 105 -3.54 -1.77 -32.78
CA LEU A 105 -4.71 -2.11 -31.94
C LEU A 105 -5.49 -0.84 -31.62
#